data_AF-A0A3B0C063-F1
#
_entry.id   AF-A0A3B0C063-F1
#
_cell.length_a   1.000
_cell.length_b   1.000
_cell.length_c   1.000
_cell.angle_alpha   90.00
_cell.angle_beta   90.00
_cell.angle_gamma   90.00
#
_symmetry.space_group_name_H-M   'P 1'
#
loop_
_entity.id
_entity.type
_entity.pdbx_description
1 polymer ?
#
loop_
_entity_poly.entity_id
_entity_poly.type
_entity_poly.pdbx_seq_one_letter_code
_entity_poly.pdbx_strand_id
1 'polypeptide(L)'
;MPVAVIPRSANSRAAAARMRSRGPALEAAHAAGRTSADFPYRDDMYAPMQQERRTAFGAELYGALGTDRDDVAARAAYDAESLRFYGAPHVAFLFVSSGRADARTAVDVGAYMQTLLLAMAAYGVDSCPQGLLSFYADTVRGELGAAEGKLLVGVSFGYADGTAPVNRGRAGRAALATTTTFHG
;
A
#
# COMPACT_ATOMS: atom_id res chain seq x y z
N MET A 1 1.08 -0.77 8.27
CA MET A 1 1.45 -2.18 8.03
C MET A 1 0.38 -2.78 7.15
N PRO A 2 0.66 -3.85 6.39
CA PRO A 2 -0.40 -4.61 5.71
C PRO A 2 -1.49 -4.93 6.71
N VAL A 3 -2.74 -4.71 6.28
CA VAL A 3 -3.91 -5.02 7.07
C VAL A 3 -4.64 -6.10 6.29
N ALA A 4 -4.66 -7.33 6.80
CA ALA A 4 -5.65 -8.31 6.38
C ALA A 4 -7.02 -7.82 6.87
N VAL A 5 -7.98 -7.67 5.96
CA VAL A 5 -9.26 -7.01 6.25
C VAL A 5 -10.42 -7.99 6.09
N ILE A 6 -11.41 -7.90 6.98
CA ILE A 6 -12.66 -8.67 6.96
C ILE A 6 -13.89 -7.77 6.78
N PRO A 7 -14.89 -8.20 5.98
CA PRO A 7 -16.17 -7.49 5.88
C PRO A 7 -17.05 -7.73 7.12
N ARG A 8 -17.53 -6.66 7.77
CA ARG A 8 -18.35 -6.71 9.02
C ARG A 8 -19.87 -6.64 8.81
N SER A 9 -20.33 -6.23 7.64
CA SER A 9 -21.75 -6.09 7.29
C SER A 9 -22.09 -6.66 5.91
N ALA A 10 -23.37 -6.88 5.62
CA ALA A 10 -23.82 -7.30 4.29
C ALA A 10 -23.37 -6.31 3.19
N ASN A 11 -23.46 -5.00 3.46
CA ASN A 11 -22.99 -3.96 2.55
C ASN A 11 -21.47 -4.04 2.33
N SER A 12 -20.69 -4.26 3.38
CA SER A 12 -19.23 -4.44 3.23
C SER A 12 -18.86 -5.75 2.51
N ARG A 13 -19.67 -6.81 2.62
CA ARG A 13 -19.47 -8.06 1.87
C ARG A 13 -19.71 -7.87 0.38
N ALA A 14 -20.76 -7.14 0.02
CA ALA A 14 -21.05 -6.78 -1.36
C ALA A 14 -19.98 -5.85 -1.94
N ALA A 15 -19.51 -4.86 -1.17
CA ALA A 15 -18.40 -4.00 -1.56
C ALA A 15 -17.11 -4.80 -1.78
N ALA A 16 -16.77 -5.72 -0.88
CA ALA A 16 -15.64 -6.63 -1.04
C ALA A 16 -15.77 -7.53 -2.27
N ALA A 17 -16.97 -7.98 -2.62
CA ALA A 17 -17.17 -8.74 -3.86
C ALA A 17 -16.87 -7.89 -5.11
N ARG A 18 -17.32 -6.63 -5.14
CA ARG A 18 -17.00 -5.68 -6.22
C ARG A 18 -15.51 -5.31 -6.26
N MET A 19 -14.85 -5.26 -5.10
CA MET A 19 -13.42 -4.99 -5.06
C MET A 19 -12.61 -6.19 -5.56
N ARG A 20 -13.02 -7.41 -5.18
CA ARG A 20 -12.45 -8.66 -5.69
C ARG A 20 -12.54 -8.78 -7.21
N SER A 21 -13.53 -8.19 -7.86
CA SER A 21 -13.59 -8.22 -9.34
C SER A 21 -12.56 -7.32 -10.02
N ARG A 22 -11.91 -6.39 -9.30
CA ARG A 22 -10.85 -5.50 -9.83
C ARG A 22 -9.43 -6.06 -9.65
N GLY A 23 -9.22 -6.92 -8.67
CA GLY A 23 -7.92 -7.58 -8.40
C GLY A 23 -7.34 -8.35 -9.61
N PRO A 24 -8.13 -9.16 -10.34
CA PRO A 24 -7.63 -9.95 -11.46
C PRO A 24 -6.93 -9.15 -12.57
N ALA A 25 -7.34 -7.90 -12.83
CA ALA A 25 -6.70 -7.05 -13.82
C ALA A 25 -5.27 -6.67 -13.41
N LEU A 26 -5.07 -6.35 -12.13
CA LEU A 26 -3.77 -6.04 -11.55
C LEU A 26 -2.87 -7.28 -11.49
N GLU A 27 -3.42 -8.42 -11.10
CA GLU A 27 -2.70 -9.70 -11.10
C GLU A 27 -2.25 -10.10 -12.52
N ALA A 28 -3.12 -9.95 -13.52
CA ALA A 28 -2.80 -10.23 -14.91
C ALA A 28 -1.73 -9.28 -15.48
N ALA A 29 -1.70 -8.01 -15.03
CA ALA A 29 -0.65 -7.07 -15.39
C ALA A 29 0.69 -7.45 -14.72
N HIS A 30 0.66 -7.82 -13.44
CA HIS A 30 1.83 -8.29 -12.69
C HIS A 30 2.45 -9.55 -13.29
N ALA A 31 1.64 -10.59 -13.53
CA ALA A 31 2.09 -11.85 -14.11
C ALA A 31 2.72 -11.70 -15.50
N ALA A 32 2.30 -10.68 -16.25
CA ALA A 32 2.84 -10.37 -17.57
C ALA A 32 3.98 -9.33 -17.55
N GLY A 33 4.42 -8.87 -16.37
CA GLY A 33 5.45 -7.84 -16.24
C GLY A 33 5.06 -6.47 -16.81
N ARG A 34 3.76 -6.19 -17.00
CA ARG A 34 3.27 -4.94 -17.57
C ARG A 34 3.13 -3.86 -16.50
N THR A 35 4.25 -3.31 -16.06
CA THR A 35 4.26 -2.15 -15.15
C THR A 35 4.13 -0.84 -15.92
N SER A 36 3.50 0.14 -15.29
CA SER A 36 3.21 1.48 -15.81
C SER A 36 3.34 2.54 -14.70
N ALA A 37 4.39 2.41 -13.88
CA ALA A 37 4.61 3.30 -12.74
C ALA A 37 4.81 4.75 -13.21
N ASP A 38 3.91 5.65 -12.82
CA ASP A 38 4.01 7.08 -13.15
C ASP A 38 5.18 7.78 -12.43
N PHE A 39 5.58 7.21 -11.29
CA PHE A 39 6.75 7.59 -10.49
C PHE A 39 7.67 6.36 -10.36
N PRO A 40 8.65 6.19 -11.26
CA PRO A 40 9.47 4.99 -11.32
C PRO A 40 10.29 4.74 -10.04
N TYR A 41 10.39 3.48 -9.67
CA TYR A 41 11.28 3.01 -8.61
C TYR A 41 12.74 3.14 -9.06
N ARG A 42 13.63 3.60 -8.17
CA ARG A 42 15.08 3.69 -8.44
C ARG A 42 15.84 2.94 -7.35
N ASP A 43 16.88 2.20 -7.74
CA ASP A 43 17.66 1.39 -6.80
C ASP A 43 18.40 2.23 -5.75
N ASP A 44 18.73 3.48 -6.09
CA ASP A 44 19.44 4.44 -5.25
C ASP A 44 18.51 5.37 -4.44
N MET A 45 17.20 5.12 -4.42
CA MET A 45 16.24 6.05 -3.80
C MET A 45 16.37 6.15 -2.26
N TYR A 46 17.01 5.18 -1.62
CA TYR A 46 17.16 5.10 -0.17
C TYR A 46 18.63 5.19 0.24
N ALA A 47 18.92 6.08 1.19
CA ALA A 47 20.21 6.13 1.86
C ALA A 47 20.50 4.82 2.63
N PRO A 48 21.76 4.48 2.95
CA PRO A 48 22.11 3.23 3.63
C PRO A 48 21.27 2.94 4.89
N MET A 49 21.09 3.95 5.75
CA MET A 49 20.26 3.84 6.96
C MET A 49 18.78 3.54 6.65
N GLN A 50 18.24 4.06 5.55
CA GLN A 50 16.86 3.77 5.13
C GLN A 50 16.74 2.34 4.59
N GLN A 51 17.77 1.82 3.92
CA GLN A 51 17.81 0.43 3.46
C GLN A 51 17.87 -0.58 4.61
N GLU A 52 18.62 -0.27 5.68
CA GLU A 52 18.64 -1.08 6.90
C GLU A 52 17.25 -1.15 7.53
N ARG A 53 16.56 -0.01 7.66
CA ARG A 53 15.18 0.05 8.20
C ARG A 53 14.18 -0.70 7.33
N ARG A 54 14.30 -0.59 6.00
CA ARG A 54 13.48 -1.35 5.05
C ARG A 54 13.72 -2.86 5.18
N THR A 55 14.98 -3.27 5.37
CA THR A 55 15.35 -4.67 5.60
C THR A 55 14.76 -5.20 6.90
N ALA A 56 14.87 -4.44 8.00
CA ALA A 56 14.29 -4.79 9.29
C ALA A 56 12.75 -4.92 9.22
N PHE A 57 12.08 -3.98 8.53
CA PHE A 57 10.64 -4.06 8.29
C PHE A 57 10.26 -5.31 7.49
N GLY A 58 11.02 -5.65 6.45
CA GLY A 58 10.81 -6.89 5.69
C GLY A 58 10.95 -8.14 6.55
N ALA A 59 11.99 -8.22 7.39
CA ALA A 59 12.19 -9.35 8.30
C ALA A 59 11.03 -9.51 9.30
N GLU A 60 10.52 -8.41 9.83
CA GLU A 60 9.35 -8.43 10.71
C GLU A 60 8.08 -8.91 9.99
N LEU A 61 7.84 -8.39 8.78
CA LEU A 61 6.70 -8.77 7.95
C LEU A 61 6.73 -10.26 7.58
N TYR A 62 7.83 -10.75 7.01
CA TYR A 62 7.98 -12.15 6.61
C TYR A 62 8.00 -13.09 7.82
N GLY A 63 8.61 -12.66 8.94
CA GLY A 63 8.54 -13.39 10.20
C GLY A 63 7.11 -13.54 10.72
N ALA A 64 6.28 -12.50 10.62
CA ALA A 64 4.87 -12.56 10.98
C ALA A 64 4.04 -13.48 10.06
N LEU A 65 4.44 -13.62 8.79
CA LEU A 65 3.84 -14.55 7.82
C LEU A 65 4.32 -15.99 8.00
N GLY A 66 5.36 -16.23 8.80
CA GLY A 66 5.98 -17.54 8.97
C GLY A 66 6.77 -18.00 7.74
N THR A 67 7.24 -17.06 6.92
CA THR A 67 7.90 -17.32 5.63
C THR A 67 9.35 -16.86 5.67
N ASP A 68 10.25 -17.63 5.05
CA ASP A 68 11.62 -17.17 4.85
C ASP A 68 11.63 -15.98 3.86
N ARG A 69 12.52 -15.01 4.08
CA ARG A 69 12.71 -13.87 3.18
C ARG A 69 13.09 -14.31 1.78
N ASP A 70 13.82 -15.42 1.64
CA ASP A 70 14.29 -15.94 0.36
C ASP A 70 13.29 -16.88 -0.34
N ASP A 71 12.14 -17.14 0.29
CA ASP A 71 11.06 -17.90 -0.31
C ASP A 71 10.37 -17.09 -1.42
N VAL A 72 10.75 -17.39 -2.66
CA VAL A 72 10.19 -16.77 -3.87
C VAL A 72 8.68 -17.01 -3.97
N ALA A 73 8.21 -18.22 -3.63
CA ALA A 73 6.81 -18.58 -3.78
C ALA A 73 5.94 -17.86 -2.73
N ALA A 74 6.41 -17.78 -1.49
CA ALA A 74 5.74 -17.02 -0.44
C ALA A 74 5.64 -15.52 -0.75
N ARG A 75 6.72 -14.93 -1.29
CA ARG A 75 6.71 -13.54 -1.75
C ARG A 75 5.70 -13.31 -2.87
N ALA A 76 5.69 -14.17 -3.87
CA ALA A 76 4.72 -14.09 -4.97
C ALA A 76 3.27 -14.23 -4.47
N ALA A 77 3.02 -15.11 -3.50
CA ALA A 77 1.70 -15.24 -2.88
C ALA A 77 1.30 -13.98 -2.09
N TYR A 78 2.23 -13.38 -1.35
CA TYR A 78 2.00 -12.12 -0.65
C TYR A 78 1.76 -10.94 -1.60
N ASP A 79 2.48 -10.88 -2.72
CA ASP A 79 2.24 -9.88 -3.77
C ASP A 79 0.85 -10.07 -4.39
N ALA A 80 0.43 -11.31 -4.67
CA ALA A 80 -0.92 -11.59 -5.17
C ALA A 80 -2.01 -11.11 -4.18
N GLU A 81 -1.87 -11.40 -2.89
CA GLU A 81 -2.78 -10.89 -1.86
C GLU A 81 -2.76 -9.35 -1.77
N SER A 82 -1.59 -8.74 -1.95
CA SER A 82 -1.45 -7.27 -2.01
C SER A 82 -2.21 -6.67 -3.19
N LEU A 83 -2.14 -7.30 -4.37
CA LEU A 83 -2.87 -6.88 -5.58
C LEU A 83 -4.39 -7.14 -5.46
N ARG A 84 -4.80 -8.06 -4.58
CA ARG A 84 -6.19 -8.27 -4.14
C ARG A 84 -6.59 -7.41 -2.94
N PHE A 85 -5.82 -6.37 -2.63
CA PHE A 85 -6.14 -5.40 -1.58
C PHE A 85 -6.21 -6.03 -0.18
N TYR A 86 -5.54 -7.18 0.04
CA TYR A 86 -5.62 -7.99 1.26
C TYR A 86 -7.05 -8.38 1.67
N GLY A 87 -7.94 -8.51 0.68
CA GLY A 87 -9.36 -8.81 0.92
C GLY A 87 -10.21 -7.60 1.35
N ALA A 88 -9.65 -6.38 1.34
CA ALA A 88 -10.35 -5.18 1.76
C ALA A 88 -11.62 -4.91 0.92
N PRO A 89 -12.70 -4.40 1.54
CA PRO A 89 -13.92 -4.03 0.83
C PRO A 89 -13.78 -2.77 -0.03
N HIS A 90 -12.75 -1.95 0.24
CA HIS A 90 -12.57 -0.66 -0.38
C HIS A 90 -11.09 -0.38 -0.65
N VAL A 91 -10.82 0.41 -1.69
CA VAL A 91 -9.51 0.98 -2.01
C VAL A 91 -9.68 2.44 -2.44
N ALA A 92 -8.81 3.32 -1.99
CA ALA A 92 -8.71 4.70 -2.45
C ALA A 92 -7.42 4.85 -3.27
N PHE A 93 -7.55 5.21 -4.55
CA PHE A 93 -6.40 5.52 -5.41
C PHE A 93 -6.13 7.01 -5.40
N LEU A 94 -4.92 7.41 -5.02
CA LEU A 94 -4.54 8.82 -4.89
C LEU A 94 -3.70 9.25 -6.08
N PHE A 95 -4.27 10.15 -6.88
CA PHE A 95 -3.65 10.70 -8.08
C PHE A 95 -3.11 12.11 -7.83
N VAL A 96 -2.01 12.43 -8.50
CA VAL A 96 -1.52 13.80 -8.66
C VAL A 96 -1.89 14.30 -10.05
N SER A 97 -2.35 15.53 -10.19
CA SER A 97 -2.69 16.11 -11.50
C SER A 97 -1.49 16.04 -12.46
N SER A 98 -1.68 15.47 -13.65
CA SER A 98 -0.60 15.08 -14.58
C SER A 98 0.34 16.23 -14.95
N GLY A 99 -0.20 17.41 -15.27
CA GLY A 99 0.57 18.60 -15.65
C GLY A 99 1.33 19.30 -14.50
N ARG A 100 1.19 18.82 -13.25
CA ARG A 100 1.81 19.43 -12.07
C ARG A 100 2.54 18.41 -11.18
N ALA A 101 2.61 17.16 -11.60
CA ALA A 101 3.17 16.08 -10.80
C ALA A 101 4.69 16.25 -10.61
N ASP A 102 5.06 16.61 -9.38
CA ASP A 102 6.42 16.87 -8.95
C ASP A 102 6.58 16.54 -7.45
N ALA A 103 7.76 16.82 -6.89
CA ALA A 103 8.03 16.55 -5.48
C ALA A 103 7.12 17.36 -4.53
N ARG A 104 6.70 18.58 -4.89
CA ARG A 104 5.90 19.45 -4.01
C ARG A 104 4.46 18.96 -3.95
N THR A 105 3.87 18.67 -5.10
CA THR A 105 2.52 18.12 -5.19
C THR A 105 2.43 16.71 -4.59
N ALA A 106 3.49 15.91 -4.68
CA ALA A 106 3.56 14.62 -3.98
C ALA A 106 3.54 14.80 -2.44
N VAL A 107 4.17 15.85 -1.90
CA VAL A 107 4.10 16.17 -0.46
C VAL A 107 2.67 16.51 -0.05
N ASP A 108 1.95 17.32 -0.84
CA ASP A 108 0.56 17.68 -0.54
C ASP A 108 -0.36 16.45 -0.53
N VAL A 109 -0.21 15.55 -1.52
CA VAL A 109 -0.95 14.28 -1.54
C VAL A 109 -0.52 13.37 -0.38
N GLY A 110 0.76 13.37 0.01
CA GLY A 110 1.24 12.67 1.20
C GLY A 110 0.60 13.18 2.50
N ALA A 111 0.46 14.50 2.64
CA ALA A 111 -0.23 15.11 3.77
C ALA A 111 -1.72 14.74 3.79
N TYR A 112 -2.40 14.83 2.63
CA TYR A 112 -3.79 14.39 2.48
C TYR A 112 -3.96 12.91 2.85
N MET A 113 -3.09 12.04 2.34
CA MET A 113 -3.10 10.61 2.66
C MET A 113 -3.00 10.41 4.17
N GLN A 114 -2.05 11.07 4.85
CA GLN A 114 -1.91 10.93 6.30
C GLN A 114 -3.15 11.40 7.06
N THR A 115 -3.76 12.52 6.66
CA THR A 115 -5.04 12.98 7.25
C THR A 115 -6.15 11.96 7.03
N LEU A 116 -6.25 11.36 5.85
CA LEU A 116 -7.21 10.30 5.54
C LEU A 116 -7.01 9.06 6.43
N LEU A 117 -5.76 8.59 6.59
CA LEU A 117 -5.45 7.44 7.45
C LEU A 117 -5.80 7.70 8.92
N LEU A 118 -5.51 8.92 9.43
CA LEU A 118 -5.87 9.32 10.79
C LEU A 118 -7.39 9.41 10.97
N ALA A 119 -8.12 9.93 9.99
CA ALA A 119 -9.57 9.97 10.02
C ALA A 119 -10.17 8.56 10.01
N MET A 120 -9.69 7.67 9.14
CA MET A 120 -10.09 6.25 9.15
C MET A 120 -9.87 5.62 10.53
N ALA A 121 -8.68 5.80 11.12
CA ALA A 121 -8.37 5.29 12.45
C ALA A 121 -9.32 5.85 13.53
N ALA A 122 -9.67 7.14 13.48
CA ALA A 122 -10.62 7.75 14.42
C ALA A 122 -12.03 7.14 14.36
N TYR A 123 -12.43 6.60 13.20
CA TYR A 123 -13.68 5.86 13.01
C TYR A 123 -13.53 4.34 13.15
N GLY A 124 -12.38 3.85 13.62
CA GLY A 124 -12.10 2.42 13.78
C GLY A 124 -12.02 1.66 12.45
N VAL A 125 -11.66 2.35 11.37
CA VAL A 125 -11.39 1.79 10.04
C VAL A 125 -9.88 1.62 9.89
N ASP A 126 -9.47 0.38 9.63
CA ASP A 126 -8.08 0.03 9.38
C ASP A 126 -7.73 0.27 7.91
N SER A 127 -6.48 0.66 7.66
CA SER A 127 -6.02 1.03 6.32
C SER A 127 -4.57 0.63 6.07
N CYS A 128 -4.27 0.33 4.81
CA CYS A 128 -2.96 -0.04 4.33
C CYS A 128 -2.60 0.78 3.08
N PRO A 129 -1.71 1.79 3.19
CA PRO A 129 -1.07 2.42 2.04
C PRO A 129 -0.17 1.42 1.31
N GLN A 130 -0.30 1.33 -0.01
CA GLN A 130 0.37 0.37 -0.87
C GLN A 130 1.02 1.07 -2.06
N GLY A 131 2.35 1.13 -2.04
CA GLY A 131 3.14 1.56 -3.21
C GLY A 131 3.04 0.58 -4.37
N LEU A 132 2.90 -0.72 -4.12
CA LEU A 132 2.80 -1.75 -5.17
C LEU A 132 1.70 -1.47 -6.20
N LEU A 133 0.55 -0.93 -5.75
CA LEU A 133 -0.58 -0.65 -6.64
C LEU A 133 -0.26 0.45 -7.67
N SER A 134 0.65 1.39 -7.35
CA SER A 134 1.04 2.44 -8.29
C SER A 134 1.92 1.96 -9.44
N PHE A 135 2.45 0.73 -9.36
CA PHE A 135 3.20 0.12 -10.46
C PHE A 135 2.32 -0.28 -11.65
N TYR A 136 0.99 -0.22 -11.53
CA TYR A 136 0.04 -0.61 -12.56
C TYR A 136 -0.93 0.53 -12.88
N ALA A 137 -0.43 1.76 -12.96
CA ALA A 137 -1.25 2.96 -13.08
C ALA A 137 -2.17 2.95 -14.32
N ASP A 138 -1.71 2.44 -15.46
CA ASP A 138 -2.56 2.29 -16.66
C ASP A 138 -3.70 1.31 -16.45
N THR A 139 -3.43 0.17 -15.80
CA THR A 139 -4.45 -0.81 -15.44
C THR A 139 -5.49 -0.19 -14.50
N VAL A 140 -5.04 0.55 -13.47
CA VAL A 140 -5.94 1.24 -12.54
C VAL A 140 -6.80 2.28 -13.26
N ARG A 141 -6.20 3.11 -14.14
CA ARG A 141 -6.95 4.10 -14.93
C ARG A 141 -8.00 3.44 -15.82
N GLY A 142 -7.65 2.35 -16.51
CA GLY A 142 -8.57 1.59 -17.36
C GLY A 142 -9.76 1.02 -16.57
N GLU A 143 -9.50 0.41 -15.42
CA GLU A 143 -10.53 -0.17 -14.54
C GLU A 143 -11.47 0.90 -13.94
N LEU A 144 -10.98 2.11 -13.70
CA LEU A 144 -11.76 3.21 -13.11
C LEU A 144 -12.45 4.09 -14.16
N GLY A 145 -12.07 3.98 -15.44
CA GLY A 145 -12.43 4.97 -16.45
C GLY A 145 -11.89 6.37 -16.11
N ALA A 146 -10.78 6.44 -15.37
CA ALA A 146 -10.19 7.70 -14.92
C ALA A 146 -9.33 8.29 -16.04
N ALA A 147 -9.67 9.49 -16.48
CA ALA A 147 -9.06 10.10 -17.67
C ALA A 147 -7.66 10.70 -17.42
N GLU A 148 -7.38 11.19 -16.21
CA GLU A 148 -6.18 12.01 -15.98
C GLU A 148 -5.57 11.83 -14.58
N GLY A 149 -4.26 12.06 -14.49
CA GLY A 149 -3.49 12.05 -13.25
C GLY A 149 -2.45 10.94 -13.17
N LYS A 150 -1.36 11.22 -12.45
CA LYS A 150 -0.30 10.27 -12.12
C LYS A 150 -0.63 9.58 -10.80
N LEU A 151 -0.70 8.26 -10.79
CA LEU A 151 -1.01 7.47 -9.60
C LEU A 151 0.19 7.45 -8.65
N LEU A 152 0.00 7.95 -7.42
CA LEU A 152 1.06 7.96 -6.40
C LEU A 152 1.02 6.70 -5.53
N VAL A 153 -0.17 6.33 -5.06
CA VAL A 153 -0.37 5.27 -4.06
C VAL A 153 -1.83 4.79 -4.08
N GLY A 154 -2.05 3.50 -3.76
CA GLY A 154 -3.37 3.00 -3.42
C GLY A 154 -3.48 2.74 -1.92
N VAL A 155 -4.65 2.96 -1.32
CA VAL A 155 -4.91 2.74 0.10
C VAL A 155 -6.06 1.76 0.24
N SER A 156 -5.77 0.51 0.60
CA SER A 156 -6.79 -0.49 0.90
C SER A 156 -7.32 -0.28 2.32
N PHE A 157 -8.64 -0.35 2.53
CA PHE A 157 -9.22 -0.07 3.83
C PHE A 157 -10.51 -0.85 4.13
N GLY A 158 -10.75 -1.07 5.42
CA GLY A 158 -11.92 -1.74 5.97
C GLY A 158 -11.71 -2.04 7.46
N TYR A 159 -12.07 -3.23 7.91
CA TYR A 159 -11.86 -3.63 9.31
C TYR A 159 -10.87 -4.79 9.41
N ALA A 160 -9.82 -4.64 10.20
CA ALA A 160 -8.79 -5.65 10.36
C ALA A 160 -9.35 -6.98 10.90
N ASP A 161 -8.79 -8.06 10.39
CA ASP A 161 -8.90 -9.40 10.98
C ASP A 161 -7.95 -9.51 12.18
N GLY A 162 -8.48 -9.54 13.40
CA GLY A 162 -7.66 -9.70 14.61
C GLY A 162 -6.98 -11.07 14.73
N THR A 163 -7.39 -12.05 13.93
CA THR A 163 -6.80 -13.40 13.92
C THR A 163 -5.60 -13.51 12.98
N ALA A 164 -5.49 -12.62 11.99
CA ALA A 164 -4.41 -12.63 11.02
C ALA A 164 -3.06 -12.24 11.65
N PRO A 165 -2.03 -13.10 11.63
CA PRO A 165 -0.72 -12.82 12.23
C PRO A 165 -0.05 -11.54 11.70
N VAL A 166 -0.23 -11.26 10.41
CA VAL A 166 0.33 -10.08 9.73
C VAL A 166 -0.13 -8.76 10.36
N ASN A 167 -1.30 -8.73 11.00
CA ASN A 167 -1.86 -7.55 11.66
C ASN A 167 -1.28 -7.30 13.06
N ARG A 168 -0.49 -8.22 13.60
CA ARG A 168 0.10 -8.12 14.95
C ARG A 168 1.48 -7.47 14.96
N GLY A 169 2.13 -7.40 13.80
CA GLY A 169 3.41 -6.71 13.65
C GLY A 169 3.31 -5.24 14.07
N ARG A 170 4.43 -4.69 14.54
CA ARG A 170 4.63 -3.28 14.81
C ARG A 170 5.98 -2.84 14.27
N ALA A 171 5.95 -2.23 13.09
CA ALA A 171 7.11 -1.58 12.52
C ALA A 171 7.74 -0.59 13.52
N GLY A 172 9.04 -0.78 13.79
CA GLY A 172 9.80 0.12 14.63
C GLY A 172 9.80 1.56 14.13
N ARG A 173 10.19 2.50 15.00
CA ARG A 173 10.47 3.90 14.64
C ARG A 173 11.88 4.25 15.10
N ALA A 174 12.55 5.09 14.32
CA ALA A 174 13.85 5.62 14.70
C ALA A 174 13.72 6.47 15.97
N ALA A 175 14.77 6.50 16.78
CA ALA A 175 14.84 7.43 17.90
C ALA A 175 14.76 8.88 17.39
N LEU A 176 14.18 9.77 18.21
CA LEU A 176 13.99 11.19 17.86
C LEU A 176 15.31 11.85 17.43
N ALA A 177 16.38 11.63 18.20
CA ALA A 177 17.72 12.17 17.94
C ALA A 177 18.32 11.73 16.59
N THR A 178 17.84 10.64 15.98
CA THR A 178 18.28 10.19 14.65
C THR A 178 17.59 10.93 13.51
N THR A 179 16.49 11.63 13.79
CA THR A 179 15.65 12.28 12.76
C THR A 179 15.49 13.77 12.97
N THR A 180 15.84 14.28 14.15
CA THR A 180 15.56 15.65 14.56
C THR A 180 16.76 16.24 15.31
N THR A 181 17.16 17.44 14.90
CA THR A 181 18.15 18.27 15.61
C THR A 181 17.46 19.54 16.08
N PHE A 182 17.65 19.90 17.34
CA PHE A 182 17.09 21.12 17.93
C PHE A 182 18.13 22.23 17.89
N HIS A 183 17.74 23.40 17.41
CA HIS A 183 18.52 24.64 17.48
C HIS A 183 17.67 25.66 18.24
N GLY A 184 18.24 26.27 19.26
CA GLY A 184 17.59 27.26 20.13
C GLY A 184 18.52 28.42 20.43
#